data_AF-A0A7C1JP29-F1
#
_entry.id   AF-A0A7C1JP29-F1
#
_cell.length_a   1.000
_cell.length_b   1.000
_cell.length_c   1.000
_cell.angle_alpha   90.00
_cell.angle_beta   90.00
_cell.angle_gamma   90.00
#
_symmetry.space_group_name_H-M   'P 1'
#
loop_
_entity.id
_entity.type
_entity.pdbx_description
1 polymer ?
#
loop_
_entity_poly.entity_id
_entity_poly.type
_entity_poly.pdbx_seq_one_letter_code
_entity_poly.pdbx_strand_id
1 'polypeptide(L)'
;MHASAVSPVVMRPSAHFRPLVWLLAAIAAATFQAAAPALGAPSADAQSIAILPDGVQAIWDMQKAYRQTTSTRQRVCINGLWRWQPAQQQAEQAPQANWGYFKVPGCWPGIGDYMQKDSQTVYAHPSWKGVKLGGISDAWYQRQIAIPAEWAGRRIELTLEYL
;
A
#
# COMPACT_ATOMS: atom_id res chain seq x y z
N MET A 1 10.72 19.56 -9.83
CA MET A 1 11.10 18.16 -10.11
C MET A 1 10.42 17.30 -9.05
N HIS A 2 9.44 16.48 -9.42
CA HIS A 2 8.63 15.70 -8.48
C HIS A 2 9.25 14.31 -8.29
N ALA A 3 9.74 14.01 -7.08
CA ALA A 3 10.19 12.67 -6.71
C ALA A 3 9.01 11.90 -6.10
N SER A 4 8.67 10.76 -6.69
CA SER A 4 7.71 9.80 -6.14
C SER A 4 8.47 8.67 -5.46
N ALA A 5 8.17 8.42 -4.18
CA ALA A 5 8.65 7.24 -3.48
C ALA A 5 7.51 6.21 -3.45
N VAL A 6 7.79 4.99 -3.92
CA VAL A 6 6.86 3.86 -3.87
C VAL A 6 7.61 2.69 -3.24
N SER A 7 7.38 2.45 -1.96
CA SER A 7 7.85 1.24 -1.29
C SER A 7 6.65 0.32 -1.05
N PRO A 8 6.56 -0.82 -1.74
CA PRO A 8 5.51 -1.80 -1.48
C PRO A 8 5.77 -2.49 -0.13
N VAL A 9 4.71 -2.72 0.64
CA VAL A 9 4.78 -3.40 1.94
C VAL A 9 4.04 -4.73 1.85
N VAL A 10 4.69 -5.82 2.26
CA VAL A 10 4.02 -7.11 2.48
C VAL A 10 3.44 -7.11 3.88
N MET A 11 2.14 -7.41 4.00
CA MET A 11 1.49 -7.58 5.30
C MET A 11 0.94 -9.00 5.43
N ARG A 12 1.16 -9.61 6.60
CA ARG A 12 0.67 -10.96 6.96
C ARG A 12 -0.52 -10.83 7.90
N PRO A 13 -1.64 -11.55 7.70
CA PRO A 13 -2.71 -11.62 8.67
C PRO A 13 -2.24 -12.46 9.87
N SER A 14 -2.42 -11.91 11.06
CA SER A 14 -2.07 -12.56 12.32
C SER A 14 -3.11 -13.60 12.70
N ALA A 15 -2.84 -14.88 12.43
CA ALA A 15 -3.51 -16.00 13.09
C ALA A 15 -2.58 -16.53 14.19
N HIS A 16 -3.02 -16.42 15.45
CA HIS A 16 -2.37 -16.91 16.68
C HIS A 16 -1.38 -15.97 17.40
N PHE A 17 -1.73 -15.74 18.67
CA PHE A 17 -0.95 -15.07 19.71
C PHE A 17 0.36 -15.85 19.97
N ARG A 18 1.52 -15.26 19.66
CA ARG A 18 2.82 -15.63 20.26
C ARG A 18 3.62 -14.36 20.50
N PRO A 19 3.99 -14.02 21.75
CA PRO A 19 4.88 -12.90 22.00
C PRO A 19 6.30 -13.39 21.74
N LEU A 20 6.83 -13.14 20.54
CA LEU A 20 8.27 -13.06 20.37
C LEU A 20 8.58 -12.13 19.20
N VAL A 21 9.21 -11.02 19.58
CA VAL A 21 9.85 -10.01 18.74
C VAL A 21 10.54 -10.66 17.54
N TRP A 22 10.08 -10.32 16.34
CA TRP A 22 10.93 -10.25 15.15
C TRP A 22 10.69 -8.91 14.48
N LEU A 23 11.45 -7.94 14.97
CA LEU A 23 11.66 -6.65 14.36
C LEU A 23 12.53 -6.87 13.11
N LEU A 24 11.95 -6.71 11.93
CA LEU A 24 12.73 -6.39 10.73
C LEU A 24 12.10 -5.15 10.08
N ALA A 25 12.37 -4.01 10.70
CA ALA A 25 12.38 -2.75 9.98
C ALA A 25 13.62 -2.78 9.09
N ALA A 26 13.45 -3.04 7.80
CA ALA A 26 14.50 -2.79 6.82
C ALA A 26 14.66 -1.27 6.68
N ILE A 27 15.52 -0.68 7.53
CA ILE A 27 16.03 0.67 7.33
C ILE A 27 17.09 0.56 6.23
N ALA A 28 16.68 0.81 4.99
CA ALA A 28 17.64 1.21 3.97
C ALA A 28 17.91 2.71 4.17
N ALA A 29 19.07 3.04 4.75
CA ALA A 29 19.61 4.39 4.64
C ALA A 29 19.90 4.66 3.16
N ALA A 30 18.98 5.33 2.46
CA ALA A 30 19.22 5.75 1.09
C ALA A 30 20.16 6.95 1.12
N THR A 31 21.44 6.72 0.80
CA THR A 31 22.35 7.79 0.40
C THR A 31 21.90 8.34 -0.95
N PHE A 32 21.67 9.65 -1.02
CA PHE A 32 21.30 10.32 -2.27
C PHE A 32 22.55 10.49 -3.15
N GLN A 33 22.71 9.63 -4.16
CA GLN A 33 23.63 9.87 -5.28
C GLN A 33 22.85 10.38 -6.49
N ALA A 34 23.38 11.43 -7.13
CA ALA A 34 22.82 11.99 -8.36
C ALA A 34 22.90 10.95 -9.48
N ALA A 35 21.76 10.59 -10.07
CA ALA A 35 21.68 9.62 -11.16
C ALA A 35 21.96 10.29 -12.52
N ALA A 36 22.88 9.70 -13.29
CA ALA A 36 23.03 9.92 -14.72
C ALA A 36 21.83 9.31 -15.50
N PRO A 37 21.54 9.74 -16.73
CA PRO A 37 20.29 9.39 -17.40
C PRO A 37 20.30 7.92 -17.85
N ALA A 38 19.44 7.10 -17.26
CA ALA A 38 19.13 5.78 -17.78
C ALA A 38 18.03 5.89 -18.85
N LEU A 39 18.37 5.48 -20.07
CA LEU A 39 17.45 5.29 -21.19
C LEU A 39 16.42 4.21 -20.84
N GLY A 40 15.13 4.53 -20.99
CA GLY A 40 14.03 3.55 -20.96
C GLY A 40 12.91 3.94 -20.00
N ALA A 41 11.94 4.72 -20.49
CA ALA A 41 10.65 4.84 -19.79
C ALA A 41 9.94 3.48 -19.81
N PRO A 42 9.42 2.96 -18.69
CA PRO A 42 8.62 1.74 -18.72
C PRO A 42 7.36 1.99 -19.57
N SER A 43 7.12 1.10 -20.54
CA SER A 43 5.97 1.16 -21.45
C SER A 43 4.65 1.00 -20.69
N ALA A 44 3.58 1.58 -21.24
CA ALA A 44 2.25 1.67 -20.64
C ALA A 44 1.58 0.31 -20.33
N ASP A 45 2.12 -0.81 -20.83
CA ASP A 45 1.63 -2.17 -20.57
C ASP A 45 2.18 -2.81 -19.27
N ALA A 46 3.08 -2.14 -18.54
CA ALA A 46 3.74 -2.72 -17.35
C ALA A 46 2.95 -2.60 -16.02
N GLN A 47 1.70 -2.13 -16.03
CA GLN A 47 0.88 -1.97 -14.82
C GLN A 47 -0.61 -2.22 -15.10
N SER A 48 -1.02 -3.47 -15.40
CA SER A 48 -2.45 -3.79 -15.41
C SER A 48 -3.05 -3.59 -14.01
N ILE A 49 -4.13 -2.82 -13.91
CA ILE A 49 -4.80 -2.48 -12.65
C ILE A 49 -6.31 -2.71 -12.84
N ALA A 50 -7.00 -3.13 -11.77
CA ALA A 50 -8.43 -3.35 -11.78
C ALA A 50 -9.17 -2.05 -12.13
N ILE A 51 -10.19 -2.19 -12.97
CA ILE A 51 -11.10 -1.09 -13.32
C ILE A 51 -12.02 -0.84 -12.12
N LEU A 52 -12.07 0.41 -11.67
CA LEU A 52 -13.01 0.83 -10.62
C LEU A 52 -14.39 1.13 -11.23
N PRO A 53 -15.50 0.78 -10.56
CA PRO A 53 -16.83 1.17 -10.99
C PRO A 53 -17.02 2.69 -11.04
N ASP A 54 -18.04 3.13 -11.79
CA ASP A 54 -18.42 4.53 -11.86
C ASP A 54 -18.68 5.11 -10.45
N GLY A 55 -18.15 6.31 -10.21
CA GLY A 55 -18.24 6.99 -8.92
C GLY A 55 -17.23 6.51 -7.87
N VAL A 56 -16.48 5.44 -8.11
CA VAL A 56 -15.42 4.96 -7.20
C VAL A 56 -14.06 5.44 -7.71
N GLN A 57 -13.31 6.14 -6.86
CA GLN A 57 -12.00 6.68 -7.21
C GLN A 57 -10.96 6.42 -6.12
N ALA A 58 -9.77 6.01 -6.55
CA ALA A 58 -8.59 5.96 -5.70
C ALA A 58 -7.99 7.37 -5.55
N ILE A 59 -8.50 8.16 -4.60
CA ILE A 59 -8.05 9.54 -4.38
C ILE A 59 -6.71 9.53 -3.65
N TRP A 60 -5.64 9.82 -4.40
CA TRP A 60 -4.25 9.80 -3.89
C TRP A 60 -3.64 11.18 -3.64
N ASP A 61 -4.45 12.22 -3.84
CA ASP A 61 -4.09 13.61 -3.63
C ASP A 61 -3.92 13.94 -2.13
N MET A 62 -2.69 14.27 -1.75
CA MET A 62 -2.31 14.63 -0.38
C MET A 62 -2.93 15.94 0.11
N GLN A 63 -3.47 16.77 -0.79
CA GLN A 63 -4.18 18.01 -0.44
C GLN A 63 -5.59 17.72 0.08
N LYS A 64 -6.19 16.60 -0.36
CA LYS A 64 -7.51 16.14 0.09
C LYS A 64 -7.45 15.28 1.36
N ALA A 65 -6.25 14.92 1.79
CA ALA A 65 -6.02 14.10 2.97
C ALA A 65 -6.25 14.89 4.26
N TYR A 66 -6.87 14.25 5.25
CA TYR A 66 -6.95 14.81 6.60
C TYR A 66 -5.55 15.03 7.18
N ARG A 67 -5.36 16.16 7.87
CA ARG A 67 -4.05 16.62 8.31
C ARG A 67 -4.13 17.26 9.69
N GLN A 68 -3.13 16.95 10.52
CA GLN A 68 -2.89 17.62 11.79
C GLN A 68 -1.48 18.19 11.78
N THR A 69 -1.35 19.48 12.12
CA THR A 69 -0.05 20.17 12.12
C THR A 69 0.13 20.89 13.46
N THR A 70 1.28 20.68 14.08
CA THR A 70 1.79 21.45 15.23
C THR A 70 3.07 22.18 14.82
N SER A 71 3.67 22.96 15.73
CA SER A 71 4.93 23.66 15.47
C SER A 71 6.10 22.73 15.14
N THR A 72 6.07 21.48 15.62
CA THR A 72 7.19 20.53 15.49
C THR A 72 6.87 19.27 14.67
N ARG A 73 5.58 18.98 14.41
CA ARG A 73 5.18 17.75 13.72
C ARG A 73 3.97 17.97 12.84
N GLN A 74 3.96 17.28 11.69
CA GLN A 74 2.79 17.15 10.84
C GLN A 74 2.45 15.67 10.68
N ARG A 75 1.15 15.36 10.72
CA ARG A 75 0.59 14.04 10.46
C ARG A 75 -0.41 14.16 9.32
N VAL A 76 -0.34 13.25 8.35
CA VAL A 76 -1.25 13.18 7.22
C VAL A 76 -1.86 11.79 7.17
N CYS A 77 -3.18 11.71 7.12
CA CYS A 77 -3.89 10.46 6.99
C CYS A 77 -3.88 10.00 5.53
N ILE A 78 -3.26 8.86 5.25
CA ILE A 78 -3.18 8.27 3.90
C ILE A 78 -4.16 7.09 3.73
N ASN A 79 -5.22 7.04 4.55
CA ASN A 79 -6.30 6.07 4.44
C ASN A 79 -7.08 6.22 3.12
N GLY A 80 -7.87 5.22 2.77
CA GLY A 80 -8.66 5.17 1.54
C GLY A 80 -8.33 3.94 0.70
N LEU A 81 -8.55 4.00 -0.61
CA LEU A 81 -8.20 2.90 -1.51
C LEU A 81 -6.70 2.84 -1.77
N TRP A 82 -6.12 1.68 -1.48
CA TRP A 82 -4.75 1.32 -1.77
C TRP A 82 -4.73 0.27 -2.87
N ARG A 83 -3.65 0.23 -3.66
CA ARG A 83 -3.43 -0.92 -4.53
C ARG A 83 -3.13 -2.11 -3.65
N TRP A 84 -3.77 -3.22 -3.97
CA TRP A 84 -3.67 -4.47 -3.22
C TRP A 84 -3.45 -5.63 -4.18
N GLN A 85 -2.76 -6.68 -3.73
CA GLN A 85 -2.63 -7.91 -4.50
C GLN A 85 -2.36 -9.10 -3.56
N PRO A 86 -3.00 -10.27 -3.76
CA PRO A 86 -2.59 -11.49 -3.08
C PRO A 86 -1.13 -11.80 -3.40
N ALA A 87 -0.31 -12.07 -2.38
CA ALA A 87 1.06 -12.46 -2.61
C ALA A 87 1.14 -13.97 -2.86
N GLN A 88 2.08 -14.39 -3.71
CA GLN A 88 2.50 -15.78 -3.75
C GLN A 88 3.31 -16.08 -2.49
N GLN A 89 3.26 -17.33 -2.04
CA GLN A 89 4.02 -17.78 -0.89
C GLN A 89 5.52 -17.49 -1.13
N GLN A 90 6.19 -16.90 -0.12
CA GLN A 90 7.60 -16.51 -0.18
C GLN A 90 7.98 -15.50 -1.28
N ALA A 91 7.04 -14.73 -1.82
CA ALA A 91 7.38 -13.65 -2.75
C ALA A 91 8.16 -12.52 -2.03
N GLU A 92 9.41 -12.30 -2.44
CA GLU A 92 10.25 -11.21 -1.92
C GLU A 92 10.13 -9.92 -2.73
N GLN A 93 9.68 -10.03 -3.98
CA GLN A 93 9.53 -8.90 -4.88
C GLN A 93 8.07 -8.52 -5.06
N ALA A 94 7.81 -7.22 -5.04
CA ALA A 94 6.49 -6.71 -5.29
C ALA A 94 6.08 -6.92 -6.75
N PRO A 95 4.79 -7.21 -6.99
CA PRO A 95 4.29 -7.41 -8.34
C PRO A 95 4.30 -6.08 -9.11
N GLN A 96 4.62 -6.15 -10.39
CA GLN A 96 4.63 -4.97 -11.26
C GLN A 96 3.24 -4.66 -11.83
N ALA A 97 2.39 -5.68 -11.99
CA ALA A 97 1.10 -5.60 -12.63
C ALA A 97 0.04 -6.44 -11.87
N ASN A 98 -1.19 -6.45 -12.38
CA ASN A 98 -2.35 -7.18 -11.84
C ASN A 98 -2.81 -6.70 -10.46
N TRP A 99 -2.72 -5.40 -10.22
CA TRP A 99 -3.19 -4.79 -8.97
C TRP A 99 -4.70 -4.65 -8.96
N GLY A 100 -5.31 -4.83 -7.80
CA GLY A 100 -6.68 -4.39 -7.53
C GLY A 100 -6.68 -3.30 -6.48
N TYR A 101 -7.84 -3.00 -5.91
CA TYR A 101 -7.96 -2.02 -4.85
C TYR A 101 -8.61 -2.59 -3.60
N PHE A 102 -8.07 -2.20 -2.45
CA PHE A 102 -8.63 -2.50 -1.14
C PHE A 102 -8.60 -1.26 -0.25
N LYS A 103 -9.61 -1.10 0.61
CA LYS A 103 -9.70 0.06 1.51
C LYS A 103 -8.85 -0.16 2.77
N VAL A 104 -8.09 0.85 3.15
CA VAL A 104 -7.35 0.92 4.41
C VAL A 104 -7.92 2.05 5.27
N PRO A 105 -8.23 1.81 6.56
CA PRO A 105 -8.25 0.51 7.22
C PRO A 105 -9.39 -0.38 6.68
N GLY A 106 -9.23 -1.70 6.85
CA GLY A 106 -10.20 -2.71 6.47
C GLY A 106 -9.83 -4.07 7.05
N CYS A 107 -10.83 -4.90 7.38
CA CYS A 107 -10.61 -6.29 7.77
C CYS A 107 -10.00 -7.08 6.62
N TRP A 108 -9.27 -8.16 6.90
CA TRP A 108 -8.75 -9.01 5.83
C TRP A 108 -9.90 -9.53 4.97
N PRO A 109 -9.78 -9.48 3.63
CA PRO A 109 -10.90 -9.80 2.76
C PRO A 109 -11.26 -11.28 2.75
N GLY A 110 -12.57 -11.57 2.66
CA GLY A 110 -13.06 -12.94 2.52
C GLY A 110 -13.14 -13.70 3.84
N ILE A 111 -13.08 -13.01 4.98
CA ILE A 111 -13.46 -13.59 6.27
C ILE A 111 -14.98 -13.49 6.43
N GLY A 112 -15.64 -14.64 6.56
CA GLY A 112 -17.10 -14.76 6.52
C GLY A 112 -17.79 -14.85 7.89
N ASP A 113 -17.14 -14.47 8.99
CA ASP A 113 -17.82 -14.48 10.29
C ASP A 113 -18.87 -13.36 10.34
N TYR A 114 -20.02 -13.62 10.94
CA TYR A 114 -21.15 -12.68 11.01
C TYR A 114 -20.76 -11.35 11.69
N MET A 115 -19.75 -11.36 12.58
CA MET A 115 -19.15 -10.18 13.22
C MET A 115 -18.12 -9.44 12.35
N GLN A 116 -17.53 -10.12 11.35
CA GLN A 116 -16.50 -9.61 10.45
C GLN A 116 -16.96 -9.62 8.99
N LYS A 117 -18.28 -9.57 8.77
CA LYS A 117 -18.87 -9.49 7.44
C LYS A 117 -18.14 -8.39 6.66
N ASP A 118 -17.70 -8.73 5.45
CA ASP A 118 -16.99 -7.81 4.54
C ASP A 118 -17.77 -6.50 4.38
N SER A 119 -17.53 -5.54 5.27
CA SER A 119 -18.12 -4.20 5.23
C SER A 119 -17.43 -3.34 4.19
N GLN A 120 -16.38 -3.89 3.55
CA GLN A 120 -15.53 -3.24 2.59
C GLN A 120 -15.42 -4.09 1.33
N THR A 121 -15.53 -3.42 0.18
CA THR A 121 -15.41 -4.05 -1.14
C THR A 121 -13.94 -4.21 -1.52
N VAL A 122 -13.55 -5.42 -1.91
CA VAL A 122 -12.33 -5.66 -2.69
C VAL A 122 -12.66 -5.44 -4.16
N TYR A 123 -11.95 -4.53 -4.82
CA TYR A 123 -12.01 -4.37 -6.27
C TYR A 123 -10.95 -5.27 -6.89
N ALA A 124 -11.32 -6.53 -7.13
CA ALA A 124 -10.41 -7.56 -7.58
C ALA A 124 -9.94 -7.33 -9.03
N HIS A 125 -8.65 -7.54 -9.28
CA HIS A 125 -8.17 -7.64 -10.66
C HIS A 125 -8.72 -8.94 -11.30
N PRO A 126 -9.12 -8.95 -12.58
CA PRO A 126 -9.66 -10.14 -13.24
C PRO A 126 -8.75 -11.38 -13.18
N SER A 127 -7.43 -11.19 -13.12
CA SER A 127 -6.47 -12.30 -12.99
C SER A 127 -6.56 -13.04 -11.65
N TRP A 128 -7.23 -12.49 -10.65
CA TRP A 128 -7.46 -13.16 -9.36
C TRP A 128 -8.75 -13.99 -9.35
N LYS A 129 -9.41 -14.15 -10.50
CA LYS A 129 -10.63 -14.96 -10.60
C LYS A 129 -10.35 -16.38 -10.08
N GLY A 130 -11.12 -16.79 -9.08
CA GLY A 130 -10.98 -18.10 -8.43
C GLY A 130 -10.02 -18.15 -7.24
N VAL A 131 -9.32 -17.05 -6.92
CA VAL A 131 -8.50 -16.97 -5.71
C VAL A 131 -9.40 -16.83 -4.47
N LYS A 132 -9.23 -17.73 -3.50
CA LYS A 132 -9.92 -17.68 -2.21
C LYS A 132 -9.20 -16.71 -1.26
N LEU A 133 -9.60 -15.44 -1.25
CA LEU A 133 -8.92 -14.38 -0.49
C LEU A 133 -8.90 -14.62 1.04
N GLY A 134 -9.93 -15.27 1.59
CA GLY A 134 -9.91 -15.63 3.01
C GLY A 134 -8.87 -16.69 3.40
N GLY A 135 -8.28 -17.39 2.41
CA GLY A 135 -7.28 -18.44 2.62
C GLY A 135 -5.83 -18.02 2.32
N ILE A 136 -5.59 -16.77 1.92
CA ILE A 136 -4.23 -16.28 1.68
C ILE A 136 -3.61 -15.70 2.96
N SER A 137 -2.31 -15.90 3.14
CA SER A 137 -1.55 -15.46 4.33
C SER A 137 -0.68 -14.23 4.08
N ASP A 138 -0.63 -13.73 2.86
CA ASP A 138 0.28 -12.65 2.50
C ASP A 138 -0.36 -11.83 1.38
N ALA A 139 -0.22 -10.51 1.48
CA ALA A 139 -0.65 -9.60 0.42
C ALA A 139 0.28 -8.40 0.34
N TRP A 140 0.40 -7.87 -0.87
CA TRP A 140 1.09 -6.63 -1.15
C TRP A 140 0.13 -5.46 -1.05
N TYR A 141 0.56 -4.39 -0.36
CA TYR A 141 -0.09 -3.09 -0.35
C TYR A 141 0.83 -2.07 -1.02
N GLN A 142 0.27 -1.26 -1.91
CA GLN A 142 0.98 -0.20 -2.60
C GLN A 142 0.19 1.10 -2.56
N ARG A 143 0.88 2.17 -2.18
CA ARG A 143 0.40 3.54 -2.24
C ARG A 143 1.51 4.46 -2.69
N GLN A 144 1.22 5.25 -3.72
CA GLN A 144 2.10 6.33 -4.12
C GLN A 144 1.72 7.61 -3.39
N ILE A 145 2.74 8.32 -2.92
CA ILE A 145 2.59 9.66 -2.35
C ILE A 145 3.57 10.60 -3.05
N ALA A 146 3.12 11.82 -3.33
CA ALA A 146 4.01 12.91 -3.69
C ALA A 146 4.59 13.48 -2.39
N ILE A 147 5.93 13.51 -2.29
CA ILE A 147 6.59 14.15 -1.15
C ILE A 147 6.58 15.66 -1.38
N PRO A 148 5.90 16.45 -0.53
CA PRO A 148 5.86 17.89 -0.68
C PRO A 148 7.25 18.52 -0.48
N ALA A 149 7.55 19.58 -1.24
CA ALA A 149 8.85 20.25 -1.18
C ALA A 149 9.14 20.84 0.21
N GLU A 150 8.10 21.26 0.94
CA GLU A 150 8.19 21.77 2.30
C GLU A 150 8.64 20.73 3.35
N TRP A 151 8.68 19.44 2.97
CA TRP A 151 9.22 18.37 3.81
C TRP A 151 10.74 18.18 3.63
N ALA A 152 11.39 18.94 2.74
CA ALA A 152 12.83 18.87 2.55
C ALA A 152 13.58 19.03 3.88
N GLY A 153 14.55 18.15 4.13
CA GLY A 153 15.36 18.12 5.35
C GLY A 153 14.63 17.64 6.61
N ARG A 154 13.36 17.20 6.52
CA ARG A 154 12.61 16.64 7.65
C ARG A 154 12.71 15.12 7.70
N ARG A 155 12.55 14.54 8.89
CA ARG A 155 12.32 13.10 9.06
C ARG A 155 10.88 12.78 8.64
N ILE A 156 10.73 11.83 7.74
CA ILE A 156 9.43 11.32 7.27
C ILE A 156 9.27 9.90 7.82
N GLU A 157 8.12 9.61 8.41
CA GLU A 157 7.79 8.30 8.99
C GLU A 157 6.46 7.82 8.42
N LEU A 158 6.41 6.54 8.05
CA LEU A 158 5.15 5.84 7.79
C LEU A 158 4.76 5.07 9.04
N THR A 159 3.56 5.32 9.55
CA THR A 159 3.01 4.57 10.68
C THR A 159 1.79 3.78 10.21
N LEU A 160 1.80 2.48 10.51
CA LEU A 160 0.66 1.59 10.34
C LEU A 160 0.20 1.20 11.74
N GLU A 161 -1.07 1.45 12.03
CA GLU A 161 -1.66 1.11 13.32
C GLU A 161 -2.61 -0.08 13.13
N TYR A 162 -2.53 -1.04 14.05
CA TYR A 162 -3.45 -2.17 14.17
C TYR A 162 -4.16 -2.03 15.51
N LEU A 163 -5.49 -2.08 15.49
CA LEU A 163 -6.35 -1.97 16.67
C LEU A 163 -6.86 -3.35 17.08
#